data_AF-A0A7C4L7V1-F1
#
_entry.id   AF-A0A7C4L7V1-F1
#
_cell.length_a   1.000
_cell.length_b   1.000
_cell.length_c   1.000
_cell.angle_alpha   90.00
_cell.angle_beta   90.00
_cell.angle_gamma   90.00
#
_symmetry.space_group_name_H-M   'P 1'
#
loop_
_entity.id
_entity.type
_entity.pdbx_description
1 polymer ?
#
loop_
_entity_poly.entity_id
_entity_poly.type
_entity_poly.pdbx_seq_one_letter_code
_entity_poly.pdbx_strand_id
1 'polypeptide(L)'
;MKKNIVIFIFIYIFFLYSCAIFNSYEKQINNYSYPNNLSPDKTLQMDNGYFEKSLMQGFDAKIQASVVDFKEGELNNDDTDDAISIVAVSTSGNEVYYYLYAFTGKNGDLKYVNHILIGDRIKIKLLKIMNKKIYLAFLTKDQNDSQDNPTQLKKVVLILKDNKLIQTK
;
A
#
# COMPACT_ATOMS: atom_id res chain seq x y z
N MET A 1 -45.26 19.63 4.66
CA MET A 1 -44.05 19.58 5.52
C MET A 1 -43.47 18.18 5.75
N LYS A 2 -44.25 17.09 5.86
CA LYS A 2 -43.73 15.74 6.18
C LYS A 2 -42.86 15.07 5.08
N LYS A 3 -43.04 15.43 3.80
CA LYS A 3 -42.31 14.81 2.67
C LYS A 3 -40.81 15.15 2.61
N ASN A 4 -40.42 16.33 3.11
CA ASN A 4 -39.03 16.78 3.02
C ASN A 4 -38.12 16.14 4.09
N ILE A 5 -38.69 15.70 5.22
CA ILE A 5 -37.93 15.08 6.33
C ILE A 5 -37.44 13.67 5.96
N VAL A 6 -38.23 12.90 5.20
CA VAL A 6 -37.88 11.53 4.79
C VAL A 6 -36.69 11.51 3.82
N ILE A 7 -36.60 12.51 2.93
CA ILE A 7 -35.50 12.64 1.97
C ILE A 7 -34.17 12.98 2.68
N PHE A 8 -34.21 13.87 3.68
CA PHE A 8 -33.02 14.20 4.47
C PHE A 8 -32.49 13.02 5.29
N ILE A 9 -33.37 12.18 5.84
CA ILE A 9 -32.97 10.97 6.58
C ILE A 9 -32.31 9.95 5.65
N PHE A 10 -32.84 9.75 4.44
CA PHE A 10 -32.25 8.83 3.46
C PHE A 10 -30.87 9.27 2.98
N ILE A 11 -30.67 10.58 2.73
CA ILE A 11 -29.36 11.14 2.34
C ILE A 11 -28.34 11.00 3.48
N TYR A 12 -28.77 11.23 4.73
CA TYR A 12 -27.89 11.10 5.90
C TYR A 12 -27.46 9.66 6.16
N ILE A 13 -28.37 8.69 6.01
CA ILE A 13 -28.05 7.26 6.11
C ILE A 13 -27.07 6.85 4.99
N PHE A 14 -27.27 7.32 3.75
CA PHE A 14 -26.36 7.03 2.63
C PHE A 14 -24.94 7.60 2.85
N PHE A 15 -24.84 8.78 3.47
CA PHE A 15 -23.56 9.37 3.86
C PHE A 15 -22.85 8.60 4.99
N LEU A 16 -23.59 8.08 5.97
CA LEU A 16 -23.02 7.28 7.06
C LEU A 16 -22.52 5.90 6.58
N TYR A 17 -23.19 5.28 5.61
CA TYR A 17 -22.72 4.03 5.00
C TYR A 17 -21.41 4.21 4.23
N SER A 18 -21.23 5.35 3.53
CA SER A 18 -19.97 5.62 2.82
C SER A 18 -18.78 5.77 3.77
N CYS A 19 -18.96 6.42 4.92
CA CYS A 19 -17.88 6.60 5.90
C CYS A 19 -17.45 5.29 6.60
N ALA A 20 -18.36 4.32 6.75
CA ALA A 20 -18.06 3.03 7.37
C ALA A 20 -17.20 2.11 6.47
N ILE A 21 -17.32 2.26 5.15
CA ILE A 21 -16.55 1.47 4.17
C ILE A 21 -15.11 2.00 4.05
N PHE A 22 -14.90 3.32 4.08
CA PHE A 22 -13.56 3.93 4.02
C PHE A 22 -12.64 3.54 5.19
N ASN A 23 -13.19 3.34 6.39
CA ASN A 23 -12.40 2.84 7.53
C ASN A 23 -12.08 1.34 7.45
N SER A 24 -12.65 0.60 6.48
CA SER A 24 -12.48 -0.86 6.37
C SER A 24 -11.15 -1.21 5.71
N TYR A 25 -10.83 -0.60 4.57
CA TYR A 25 -9.65 -0.97 3.79
C TYR A 25 -8.34 -0.55 4.44
N GLU A 26 -8.25 0.67 5.00
CA GLU A 26 -7.08 1.07 5.77
C GLU A 26 -6.82 0.11 6.94
N LYS A 27 -7.88 -0.29 7.67
CA LYS A 27 -7.76 -1.28 8.75
C LYS A 27 -7.29 -2.64 8.23
N GLN A 28 -7.80 -3.10 7.09
CA GLN A 28 -7.38 -4.35 6.47
C GLN A 28 -5.91 -4.30 6.06
N ILE A 29 -5.48 -3.23 5.38
CA ILE A 29 -4.10 -2.98 4.97
C ILE A 29 -3.15 -2.98 6.16
N ASN A 30 -3.50 -2.25 7.22
CA ASN A 30 -2.68 -2.16 8.42
C ASN A 30 -2.62 -3.47 9.23
N ASN A 31 -3.49 -4.46 8.96
CA ASN A 31 -3.46 -5.76 9.64
C ASN A 31 -3.26 -6.93 8.65
N TYR A 32 -2.82 -6.61 7.43
CA TYR A 32 -2.68 -7.61 6.37
C TYR A 32 -1.44 -8.48 6.58
N SER A 33 -1.50 -9.72 6.06
CA SER A 33 -0.35 -10.63 5.98
C SER A 33 0.35 -10.47 4.63
N TYR A 34 1.36 -9.59 4.56
CA TYR A 34 2.03 -9.25 3.30
C TYR A 34 2.99 -10.35 2.84
N PRO A 35 2.84 -10.94 1.64
CA PRO A 35 3.82 -11.88 1.11
C PRO A 35 5.16 -11.19 0.89
N ASN A 36 6.23 -11.68 1.51
CA ASN A 36 7.56 -11.06 1.42
C ASN A 36 8.68 -12.09 1.54
N ASN A 37 9.63 -12.04 0.61
CA ASN A 37 10.71 -13.02 0.53
C ASN A 37 11.86 -12.79 1.53
N LEU A 38 11.96 -11.61 2.15
CA LEU A 38 12.96 -11.30 3.18
C LEU A 38 12.56 -11.90 4.54
N SER A 39 11.27 -12.12 4.78
CA SER A 39 10.78 -12.79 5.97
C SER A 39 11.05 -14.31 5.89
N PRO A 40 11.58 -14.94 6.95
CA PRO A 40 11.68 -16.40 7.04
C PRO A 40 10.33 -17.10 6.83
N ASP A 41 9.24 -16.48 7.28
CA ASP A 41 7.88 -17.04 7.20
C ASP A 41 7.23 -16.81 5.83
N LYS A 42 7.95 -16.15 4.90
CA LYS A 42 7.45 -15.68 3.60
C LYS A 42 6.31 -14.67 3.67
N THR A 43 5.93 -14.23 4.88
CA THR A 43 4.94 -13.19 5.11
C THR A 43 5.38 -12.23 6.22
N LEU A 44 4.77 -11.04 6.22
CA LEU A 44 4.86 -10.03 7.28
C LEU A 44 3.44 -9.84 7.81
N GLN A 45 3.13 -10.43 8.97
CA GLN A 45 1.83 -10.27 9.61
C GLN A 45 1.80 -8.92 10.32
N MET A 46 1.20 -7.91 9.69
CA MET A 46 1.13 -6.58 10.29
C MET A 46 0.17 -6.57 11.48
N ASP A 47 0.53 -5.76 12.48
CA ASP A 47 -0.32 -5.31 13.57
C ASP A 47 -0.34 -3.78 13.53
N ASN A 48 -1.51 -3.24 13.17
CA ASN A 48 -1.72 -1.79 13.04
C ASN A 48 -0.64 -1.03 12.24
N GLY A 49 -0.27 -1.58 11.08
CA GLY A 49 0.64 -0.98 10.12
C GLY A 49 2.11 -1.26 10.39
N TYR A 50 2.43 -2.06 11.41
CA TYR A 50 3.79 -2.38 11.82
C TYR A 50 4.02 -3.89 11.96
N PHE A 51 5.22 -4.35 11.69
CA PHE A 51 5.67 -5.71 11.97
C PHE A 51 7.11 -5.69 12.49
N GLU A 52 7.39 -6.55 13.47
CA GLU A 52 8.75 -6.81 13.94
C GLU A 52 8.89 -8.28 14.33
N LYS A 53 10.01 -8.90 13.93
CA LYS A 53 10.36 -10.26 14.34
C LYS A 53 11.86 -10.39 14.52
N SER A 54 12.29 -10.99 15.63
CA SER A 54 13.69 -11.40 15.82
C SER A 54 14.01 -12.58 14.88
N LEU A 55 15.12 -12.46 14.15
CA LEU A 55 15.59 -13.49 13.22
C LEU A 55 16.44 -14.55 13.92
N MET A 56 17.05 -14.22 15.06
CA MET A 56 17.91 -15.14 15.80
C MET A 56 17.83 -14.85 17.30
N GLN A 57 17.49 -15.88 18.09
CA GLN A 57 17.38 -15.75 19.53
C GLN A 57 18.75 -15.40 20.15
N GLY A 58 18.77 -14.35 20.98
CA GLY A 58 20.00 -13.86 21.63
C GLY A 58 20.84 -12.91 20.79
N PHE A 59 20.38 -12.52 19.60
CA PHE A 59 21.03 -11.50 18.75
C PHE A 59 20.05 -10.37 18.44
N ASP A 60 20.58 -9.16 18.23
CA ASP A 60 19.78 -7.98 17.81
C ASP A 60 19.37 -8.03 16.34
N ALA A 61 19.50 -9.19 15.70
CA ALA A 61 19.07 -9.40 14.33
C ALA A 61 17.54 -9.46 14.27
N LYS A 62 16.93 -8.45 13.65
CA LYS A 62 15.48 -8.36 13.43
C LYS A 62 15.13 -8.03 11.99
N ILE A 63 13.91 -8.38 11.62
CA ILE A 63 13.19 -7.84 10.46
C ILE A 63 12.10 -6.91 10.98
N GLN A 64 11.96 -5.75 10.36
CA GLN A 64 10.93 -4.78 10.67
C GLN A 64 10.23 -4.37 9.37
N ALA A 65 8.95 -4.05 9.47
CA ALA A 65 8.22 -3.50 8.35
C ALA A 65 7.18 -2.48 8.78
N SER A 66 6.85 -1.55 7.89
CA SER A 66 5.82 -0.54 8.12
C SER A 66 5.06 -0.23 6.84
N VAL A 67 3.74 -0.10 6.95
CA VAL A 67 2.91 0.52 5.92
C VAL A 67 3.22 2.02 5.94
N VAL A 68 3.74 2.56 4.84
CA VAL A 68 4.20 3.96 4.77
C VAL A 68 3.30 4.86 3.92
N ASP A 69 2.51 4.26 3.02
CA ASP A 69 1.49 4.97 2.24
C ASP A 69 0.44 3.97 1.76
N PHE A 70 -0.78 4.44 1.56
CA PHE A 70 -1.94 3.68 1.13
C PHE A 70 -2.87 4.55 0.29
N LYS A 71 -3.41 3.99 -0.80
CA LYS A 71 -4.40 4.66 -1.65
C LYS A 71 -5.43 3.67 -2.14
N GLU A 72 -6.67 4.14 -2.19
CA GLU A 72 -7.81 3.44 -2.77
C GLU A 72 -8.11 3.95 -4.17
N GLY A 73 -8.76 3.11 -4.95
CA GLY A 73 -9.35 3.46 -6.23
C GLY A 73 -9.36 2.28 -7.18
N GLU A 74 -10.30 2.30 -8.11
CA GLU A 74 -10.48 1.33 -9.18
C GLU A 74 -9.19 1.01 -10.00
N LEU A 75 -8.80 -0.27 -10.09
CA LEU A 75 -7.65 -0.76 -10.88
C LEU A 75 -8.00 -1.83 -11.92
N ASN A 76 -9.05 -2.64 -11.70
CA ASN A 76 -9.27 -3.87 -12.46
C ASN A 76 -10.49 -3.87 -13.43
N ASN A 77 -11.27 -2.78 -13.48
CA ASN A 77 -12.52 -2.62 -14.23
C ASN A 77 -13.72 -3.41 -13.69
N ASP A 78 -13.83 -3.62 -12.38
CA ASP A 78 -14.99 -4.27 -11.77
C ASP A 78 -15.97 -3.29 -11.07
N ASP A 79 -15.72 -1.99 -11.21
CA ASP A 79 -16.50 -0.88 -10.63
C ASP A 79 -16.53 -0.93 -9.09
N THR A 80 -15.52 -1.55 -8.46
CA THR A 80 -15.30 -1.54 -7.03
C THR A 80 -13.93 -0.98 -6.67
N ASP A 81 -13.86 -0.29 -5.53
CA ASP A 81 -12.58 0.28 -5.11
C ASP A 81 -11.58 -0.84 -4.78
N ASP A 82 -10.43 -0.77 -5.46
CA ASP A 82 -9.24 -1.55 -5.19
C ASP A 82 -8.29 -0.76 -4.27
N ALA A 83 -7.13 -1.34 -3.96
CA ALA A 83 -6.16 -0.69 -3.09
C ALA A 83 -4.72 -0.94 -3.52
N ILE A 84 -3.87 0.03 -3.19
CA ILE A 84 -2.42 -0.13 -3.16
C ILE A 84 -1.86 0.31 -1.81
N SER A 85 -0.80 -0.37 -1.38
CA SER A 85 -0.03 0.05 -0.21
C SER A 85 1.46 -0.05 -0.49
N ILE A 86 2.22 0.89 0.04
CA ILE A 86 3.67 0.79 0.08
C ILE A 86 4.10 0.31 1.46
N VAL A 87 4.88 -0.77 1.49
CA VAL A 87 5.48 -1.30 2.71
C VAL A 87 6.99 -1.13 2.64
N ALA A 88 7.55 -0.44 3.64
CA ALA A 88 8.98 -0.40 3.87
C ALA A 88 9.38 -1.62 4.71
N VAL A 89 10.44 -2.32 4.31
CA VAL A 89 10.95 -3.52 4.99
C VAL A 89 12.45 -3.36 5.21
N SER A 90 12.88 -3.50 6.45
CA SER A 90 14.29 -3.55 6.81
C SER A 90 14.62 -4.88 7.47
N THR A 91 15.78 -5.41 7.15
CA THR A 91 16.41 -6.50 7.90
C THR A 91 17.58 -5.91 8.69
N SER A 92 18.23 -6.75 9.49
CA SER A 92 19.37 -6.35 10.32
C SER A 92 20.44 -5.67 9.45
N GLY A 93 20.64 -4.36 9.65
CA GLY A 93 21.45 -3.50 8.77
C GLY A 93 20.84 -2.10 8.59
N ASN A 94 21.36 -1.33 7.62
CA ASN A 94 20.88 0.02 7.27
C ASN A 94 20.05 0.05 5.97
N GLU A 95 19.69 -1.12 5.44
CA GLU A 95 18.97 -1.25 4.18
C GLU A 95 17.46 -1.23 4.42
N VAL A 96 16.74 -0.47 3.59
CA VAL A 96 15.28 -0.36 3.67
C VAL A 96 14.70 -0.50 2.28
N TYR A 97 14.03 -1.62 2.03
CA TYR A 97 13.42 -1.93 0.74
C TYR A 97 11.94 -1.55 0.74
N TYR A 98 11.50 -0.88 -0.31
CA TYR A 98 10.13 -0.42 -0.46
C TYR A 98 9.40 -1.24 -1.52
N TYR A 99 8.26 -1.80 -1.15
CA TYR A 99 7.45 -2.67 -2.00
C TYR A 99 6.09 -2.03 -2.25
N LEU A 100 5.63 -2.04 -3.51
CA LEU A 100 4.26 -1.66 -3.87
C LEU A 100 3.42 -2.92 -3.95
N TYR A 101 2.40 -3.03 -3.11
CA TYR A 101 1.42 -4.11 -3.14
C TYR A 101 0.12 -3.61 -3.77
N ALA A 102 -0.50 -4.47 -4.59
CA ALA A 102 -1.81 -4.25 -5.16
C ALA A 102 -2.80 -5.29 -4.65
N PHE A 103 -4.00 -4.81 -4.36
CA PHE A 103 -5.12 -5.56 -3.84
C PHE A 103 -6.33 -5.28 -4.71
N THR A 104 -7.17 -6.28 -4.92
CA THR A 104 -8.50 -6.07 -5.48
C THR A 104 -9.54 -6.10 -4.39
N GLY A 105 -10.45 -5.13 -4.43
CA GLY A 105 -11.58 -5.07 -3.51
C GLY A 105 -12.74 -5.90 -4.03
N LYS A 106 -13.49 -6.54 -3.13
CA LYS A 106 -14.82 -7.08 -3.47
C LYS A 106 -15.67 -7.22 -2.22
N ASN A 107 -16.89 -6.70 -2.25
CA ASN A 107 -17.82 -6.75 -1.12
C ASN A 107 -17.23 -6.19 0.19
N GLY A 108 -16.30 -5.22 0.11
CA GLY A 108 -15.65 -4.64 1.28
C GLY A 108 -14.45 -5.41 1.81
N ASP A 109 -14.01 -6.48 1.14
CA ASP A 109 -12.79 -7.23 1.48
C ASP A 109 -11.67 -7.02 0.43
N LEU A 110 -10.44 -6.80 0.89
CA LEU A 110 -9.25 -6.70 0.05
C LEU A 110 -8.58 -8.06 -0.12
N LYS A 111 -8.29 -8.40 -1.37
CA LYS A 111 -7.52 -9.60 -1.73
C LYS A 111 -6.21 -9.21 -2.38
N TYR A 112 -5.08 -9.69 -1.84
CA TYR A 112 -3.78 -9.53 -2.46
C TYR A 112 -3.75 -10.10 -3.88
N VAL A 113 -3.12 -9.36 -4.78
CA VAL A 113 -2.96 -9.76 -6.19
C VAL A 113 -1.50 -9.85 -6.59
N ASN A 114 -0.73 -8.79 -6.38
CA ASN A 114 0.67 -8.71 -6.81
C ASN A 114 1.48 -7.72 -5.97
N HIS A 115 2.80 -7.84 -6.01
CA HIS A 115 3.70 -6.81 -5.50
C HIS A 115 4.97 -6.70 -6.32
N ILE A 116 5.60 -5.52 -6.28
CA ILE A 116 6.92 -5.27 -6.88
C ILE A 116 7.83 -4.55 -5.89
N LEU A 117 9.14 -4.78 -6.03
CA LEU A 117 10.15 -3.94 -5.38
C LEU A 117 10.26 -2.61 -6.13
N ILE A 118 10.03 -1.50 -5.43
CA ILE A 118 10.17 -0.15 -5.97
C ILE A 118 11.65 0.29 -5.91
N GLY A 119 12.32 -0.02 -4.80
CA GLY A 119 13.73 0.32 -4.60
C GLY A 119 14.20 0.24 -3.15
N ASP A 120 15.46 0.62 -2.95
CA ASP A 120 16.13 0.73 -1.64
C ASP A 120 16.26 2.22 -1.25
N ARG A 121 15.99 2.54 0.02
CA ARG A 121 16.14 3.88 0.64
C ARG A 121 15.55 5.01 -0.19
N ILE A 122 14.33 4.80 -0.70
CA ILE A 122 13.63 5.81 -1.50
C ILE A 122 12.87 6.80 -0.60
N LYS A 123 12.60 8.00 -1.13
CA LYS A 123 11.66 8.96 -0.50
C LYS A 123 10.42 9.11 -1.38
N ILE A 124 9.28 8.59 -0.94
CA ILE A 124 8.01 8.70 -1.67
C ILE A 124 7.59 10.17 -1.74
N LYS A 125 7.20 10.63 -2.94
CA LYS A 125 6.71 11.99 -3.20
C LYS A 125 5.27 12.01 -3.67
N LEU A 126 4.84 10.95 -4.35
CA LEU A 126 3.47 10.79 -4.83
C LEU A 126 3.12 9.32 -4.90
N LEU A 127 1.93 8.98 -4.38
CA LEU A 127 1.22 7.75 -4.66
C LEU A 127 -0.23 8.10 -4.96
N LYS A 128 -0.74 7.69 -6.11
CA LYS A 128 -2.13 7.96 -6.50
C LYS A 128 -2.65 6.88 -7.45
N ILE A 129 -3.92 6.51 -7.29
CA ILE A 129 -4.69 5.79 -8.31
C ILE A 129 -5.54 6.82 -9.07
N MET A 130 -5.44 6.82 -10.40
CA MET A 130 -6.24 7.71 -11.25
C MET A 130 -6.41 7.07 -12.63
N ASN A 131 -7.62 7.10 -13.17
CA ASN A 131 -7.92 6.51 -14.48
C ASN A 131 -7.39 5.07 -14.60
N LYS A 132 -7.57 4.28 -13.54
CA LYS A 132 -7.16 2.86 -13.48
C LYS A 132 -5.65 2.63 -13.63
N LYS A 133 -4.86 3.65 -13.29
CA LYS A 133 -3.40 3.63 -13.31
C LYS A 133 -2.86 4.07 -11.96
N ILE A 134 -1.75 3.47 -11.57
CA ILE A 134 -0.99 3.84 -10.39
C ILE A 134 0.09 4.81 -10.81
N TYR A 135 0.08 6.01 -10.25
CA TYR A 135 1.10 7.03 -10.43
C TYR A 135 1.97 7.06 -9.18
N LEU A 136 3.25 6.76 -9.36
CA LEU A 136 4.23 6.71 -8.29
C LEU A 136 5.40 7.64 -8.64
N ALA A 137 5.71 8.58 -7.76
CA ALA A 137 6.92 9.39 -7.83
C ALA A 137 7.71 9.28 -6.54
N PHE A 138 9.02 9.08 -6.65
CA PHE A 138 9.91 8.94 -5.50
C PHE A 138 11.32 9.43 -5.84
N LEU A 139 12.05 9.86 -4.81
CA LEU A 139 13.47 10.09 -4.92
C LEU A 139 14.22 8.79 -4.68
N THR A 140 15.22 8.52 -5.49
CA THR A 140 16.18 7.43 -5.31
C THR A 140 17.60 8.00 -5.41
N LYS A 141 18.57 7.14 -5.11
CA LYS A 141 19.98 7.52 -5.06
C LYS A 141 20.54 7.76 -6.47
N ASP A 142 21.22 8.89 -6.67
CA ASP A 142 22.16 9.11 -7.78
C ASP A 142 23.59 8.68 -7.41
N GLN A 143 24.48 8.57 -8.39
CA GLN A 143 25.88 8.17 -8.18
C GLN A 143 26.62 9.05 -7.16
N ASN A 144 26.24 10.32 -7.06
CA ASN A 144 26.87 11.31 -6.19
C ASN A 144 26.15 11.49 -4.83
N ASP A 145 25.01 10.83 -4.61
CA ASP A 145 24.25 10.99 -3.38
C ASP A 145 24.90 10.23 -2.20
N SER A 146 24.79 10.79 -0.99
CA SER A 146 25.02 10.04 0.24
C SER A 146 23.90 9.02 0.46
N GLN A 147 24.12 8.00 1.31
CA GLN A 147 23.14 6.92 1.52
C GLN A 147 21.77 7.43 2.02
N ASP A 148 21.73 8.50 2.80
CA ASP A 148 20.49 8.97 3.46
C ASP A 148 19.83 10.16 2.74
N ASN A 149 20.39 10.61 1.61
CA ASN A 149 19.92 11.78 0.90
C ASN A 149 19.72 11.55 -0.60
N PRO A 150 18.75 10.71 -1.01
CA PRO A 150 18.42 10.52 -2.42
C PRO A 150 17.89 11.82 -3.05
N THR A 151 18.39 12.16 -4.24
CA THR A 151 18.02 13.37 -4.98
C THR A 151 17.40 13.07 -6.35
N GLN A 152 17.66 11.89 -6.94
CA GLN A 152 17.16 11.55 -8.27
C GLN A 152 15.67 11.24 -8.27
N LEU A 153 14.86 12.08 -8.91
CA LEU A 153 13.43 11.85 -9.07
C LEU A 153 13.14 10.78 -10.13
N LYS A 154 12.46 9.70 -9.72
CA LYS A 154 11.86 8.71 -10.62
C LYS A 154 10.35 8.84 -10.61
N LYS A 155 9.74 8.69 -11.79
CA LYS A 155 8.30 8.64 -12.01
C LYS A 155 7.97 7.35 -12.72
N VAL A 156 7.00 6.61 -12.18
CA VAL A 156 6.56 5.33 -12.70
C VAL A 156 5.04 5.38 -12.80
N VAL A 157 4.53 4.89 -13.93
CA VAL A 157 3.10 4.65 -14.11
C VAL A 157 2.90 3.16 -14.26
N LEU A 158 2.00 2.57 -13.48
CA LEU A 158 1.70 1.14 -13.53
C LEU A 158 0.23 0.89 -13.82
N ILE A 159 -0.04 -0.25 -14.43
CA ILE A 159 -1.38 -0.83 -14.55
C ILE A 159 -1.40 -2.20 -13.88
N LEU A 160 -2.57 -2.56 -13.35
CA LEU A 160 -2.84 -3.95 -12.99
C LEU A 160 -3.43 -4.65 -14.22
N LYS A 161 -2.71 -5.62 -14.76
CA LYS A 161 -3.17 -6.41 -15.91
C LYS A 161 -2.86 -7.88 -15.66
N ASP A 162 -3.84 -8.75 -15.85
CA ASP A 162 -3.71 -10.20 -15.65
C ASP A 162 -3.10 -10.53 -14.28
N ASN A 163 -3.57 -9.84 -13.23
CA ASN A 163 -3.06 -9.95 -11.86
C ASN A 163 -1.56 -9.62 -11.69
N LYS A 164 -1.01 -8.79 -12.57
CA LYS A 164 0.38 -8.32 -12.52
C LYS A 164 0.46 -6.81 -12.60
N LEU A 165 1.34 -6.23 -11.78
CA LEU A 165 1.73 -4.84 -11.90
C LEU A 165 2.72 -4.71 -13.07
N ILE A 166 2.35 -3.93 -14.08
CA ILE A 166 3.16 -3.70 -15.27
C ILE A 166 3.42 -2.20 -15.38
N GLN A 167 4.70 -1.81 -15.42
CA GLN A 167 5.08 -0.45 -15.71
C GLN A 167 4.75 -0.11 -17.18
N THR A 168 4.02 0.98 -17.39
CA THR A 168 3.77 1.54 -18.71
C THR A 168 4.90 2.47 -19.12
N LYS A 169 5.24 2.48 -20.41
CA LYS A 169 6.18 3.44 -21.00
C LYS A 169 5.62 4.87 -20.97
#